data_AF-A0A7K2EH71-F1
#
_entry.id   AF-A0A7K2EH71-F1
#
_cell.length_a   1.000
_cell.length_b   1.000
_cell.length_c   1.000
_cell.angle_alpha   90.00
_cell.angle_beta   90.00
_cell.angle_gamma   90.00
#
_symmetry.space_group_name_H-M   'P 1'
#
loop_
_entity.id
_entity.type
_entity.pdbx_description
1 polymer ?
#
loop_
_entity_poly.entity_id
_entity_poly.type
_entity_poly.pdbx_seq_one_letter_code
_entity_poly.pdbx_strand_id
1 'polypeptide(L)'
;APRIGTDNFISVLADYRRYFFPRPFTLAIRGMFAGNFGGDQGRVFSRESLYYPYYRGFVRGYNYNSFDFGEECRDAECSVYTRLFGTRAALASAEIRLPLLGTEVLGLINFPYLPLELLGFADVGMAWNEGDDPFKMLKFERDTVERVPVVSVGPAARFNLLGYLVFEIYYAYPFQRPQKGGHFGFQLLPGW
;
A
#
# COMPACT_ATOMS: atom_id res chain seq x y z
N ALA A 1 -32.58 20.65 -4.74
CA ALA A 1 -32.48 20.15 -6.13
C ALA A 1 -31.57 18.93 -6.14
N PRO A 2 -31.98 17.78 -6.73
CA PRO A 2 -31.09 16.64 -6.88
C PRO A 2 -29.96 17.02 -7.86
N ARG A 3 -28.73 16.66 -7.53
CA ARG A 3 -27.57 16.79 -8.43
C ARG A 3 -27.21 15.39 -8.91
N ILE A 4 -27.26 15.18 -10.22
CA ILE A 4 -26.84 13.95 -10.88
C ILE A 4 -25.39 14.15 -11.33
N GLY A 5 -24.51 13.20 -11.01
CA GLY A 5 -23.08 13.26 -11.35
C GLY A 5 -22.82 12.96 -12.83
N THR A 6 -21.67 13.43 -13.33
CA THR A 6 -21.25 13.24 -14.73
C THR A 6 -20.59 11.87 -14.97
N ASP A 7 -20.04 11.26 -13.92
CA ASP A 7 -19.33 9.98 -14.00
C ASP A 7 -20.23 8.83 -13.52
N ASN A 8 -20.37 7.79 -14.34
CA ASN A 8 -21.16 6.60 -14.04
C ASN A 8 -20.26 5.36 -14.05
N PHE A 9 -20.17 4.66 -12.94
CA PHE A 9 -19.41 3.41 -12.82
C PHE A 9 -20.00 2.54 -11.71
N ILE A 10 -19.67 1.25 -11.75
CA ILE A 10 -20.02 0.28 -10.70
C ILE A 10 -18.76 -0.02 -9.90
N SER A 11 -18.76 0.32 -8.62
CA SER A 11 -17.67 -0.02 -7.71
C SER A 11 -17.86 -1.41 -7.11
N VAL A 12 -16.80 -2.22 -7.19
CA VAL A 12 -16.69 -3.50 -6.49
C VAL A 12 -15.48 -3.41 -5.57
N LEU A 13 -15.67 -3.80 -4.31
CA LEU A 13 -14.62 -3.86 -3.31
C LEU A 13 -14.68 -5.21 -2.59
N ALA A 14 -13.53 -5.87 -2.51
CA ALA A 14 -13.31 -7.04 -1.68
C ALA A 14 -12.03 -6.82 -0.87
N ASP A 15 -12.11 -6.91 0.46
CA ASP A 15 -10.94 -6.86 1.35
C ASP A 15 -11.04 -8.03 2.32
N TYR A 16 -9.98 -8.81 2.40
CA TYR A 16 -9.87 -9.97 3.27
C TYR A 16 -8.57 -9.92 4.05
N ARG A 17 -8.66 -10.12 5.37
CA ARG A 17 -7.52 -10.11 6.27
C ARG A 17 -7.59 -11.26 7.25
N ARG A 18 -6.48 -11.97 7.43
CA ARG A 18 -6.36 -13.10 8.35
C ARG A 18 -5.13 -12.92 9.23
N TYR A 19 -5.30 -13.21 10.51
CA TYR A 19 -4.24 -13.18 11.50
C TYR A 19 -3.98 -14.58 12.06
N PHE A 20 -2.71 -14.87 12.27
CA PHE A 20 -2.22 -16.05 12.97
C PHE A 20 -1.35 -15.57 14.12
N PHE A 21 -1.52 -16.16 15.30
CA PHE A 21 -0.89 -15.67 16.54
C PHE A 21 0.12 -16.68 17.14
N PRO A 22 1.17 -17.10 16.40
CA PRO A 22 2.23 -17.94 16.95
C PRO A 22 3.15 -17.11 17.86
N ARG A 23 3.00 -17.22 19.19
CA ARG A 23 3.82 -16.47 20.15
C ARG A 23 5.34 -16.66 19.91
N PRO A 24 6.17 -15.60 20.01
CA PRO A 24 5.83 -14.22 20.36
C PRO A 24 5.38 -13.35 19.18
N PHE A 25 5.22 -13.93 17.99
CA PHE A 25 4.93 -13.21 16.76
C PHE A 25 3.43 -13.21 16.41
N THR A 26 3.04 -12.28 15.56
CA THR A 26 1.77 -12.31 14.85
C THR A 26 2.05 -12.25 13.36
N LEU A 27 1.50 -13.20 12.61
CA LEU A 27 1.53 -13.20 11.16
C LEU A 27 0.19 -12.66 10.66
N ALA A 28 0.22 -11.69 9.77
CA ALA A 28 -0.96 -11.12 9.15
C ALA A 28 -0.84 -11.22 7.63
N ILE A 29 -1.90 -11.68 6.98
CA ILE A 29 -2.04 -11.63 5.53
C ILE A 29 -3.26 -10.77 5.18
N ARG A 30 -3.15 -9.99 4.12
CA ARG A 30 -4.23 -9.17 3.57
C ARG A 30 -4.27 -9.32 2.05
N GLY A 31 -5.47 -9.43 1.51
CA GLY A 31 -5.75 -9.32 0.09
C GLY A 31 -6.86 -8.31 -0.11
N MET A 32 -6.72 -7.40 -1.07
CA MET A 32 -7.71 -6.40 -1.41
C MET A 32 -7.83 -6.27 -2.93
N PHE A 33 -9.05 -6.11 -3.40
CA PHE A 33 -9.40 -5.76 -4.76
C PHE A 33 -10.41 -4.62 -4.74
N ALA A 34 -10.15 -3.56 -5.49
CA ALA A 34 -11.05 -2.46 -5.73
C ALA A 34 -11.15 -2.21 -7.23
N GLY A 35 -12.36 -2.12 -7.78
CA GLY A 35 -12.56 -1.91 -9.20
C GLY A 35 -13.78 -1.07 -9.52
N ASN A 36 -13.59 -0.04 -10.33
CA ASN A 36 -14.63 0.85 -10.82
C ASN A 36 -14.92 0.50 -12.29
N PHE A 37 -15.90 -0.37 -12.50
CA PHE A 37 -16.27 -0.91 -13.81
C PHE A 37 -17.12 0.09 -14.60
N GLY A 38 -16.78 0.31 -15.88
CA GLY A 38 -17.38 1.37 -16.70
C GLY A 38 -16.87 2.77 -16.34
N GLY A 39 -15.91 2.87 -15.43
CA GLY A 39 -15.26 4.13 -15.07
C GLY A 39 -14.18 4.51 -16.07
N ASP A 40 -14.02 5.81 -16.30
CA ASP A 40 -12.98 6.38 -17.15
C ASP A 40 -11.71 6.62 -16.32
N GLN A 41 -10.56 6.16 -16.82
CA GLN A 41 -9.25 6.38 -16.19
C GLN A 41 -8.84 7.86 -16.10
N GLY A 42 -9.38 8.72 -16.97
CA GLY A 42 -9.16 10.16 -16.95
C GLY A 42 -9.94 10.90 -15.87
N ARG A 43 -10.91 10.23 -15.23
CA ARG A 43 -11.76 10.80 -14.18
C ARG A 43 -11.22 10.44 -12.81
N VAL A 44 -11.15 11.44 -11.93
CA VAL A 44 -10.58 11.27 -10.58
C VAL A 44 -11.44 10.33 -9.72
N PHE A 45 -12.77 10.32 -9.92
CA PHE A 45 -13.70 9.55 -9.09
C PHE A 45 -13.69 8.04 -9.37
N SER A 46 -13.34 7.61 -10.58
CA SER A 46 -13.23 6.20 -10.96
C SER A 46 -11.82 5.65 -10.79
N ARG A 47 -10.85 6.46 -10.35
CA ARG A 47 -9.45 6.08 -10.27
C ARG A 47 -9.08 5.53 -8.89
N GLU A 48 -8.63 4.29 -8.86
CA GLU A 48 -7.96 3.67 -7.73
C GLU A 48 -6.46 3.97 -7.77
N SER A 49 -5.83 4.03 -6.59
CA SER A 49 -4.41 4.36 -6.47
C SER A 49 -3.71 3.53 -5.41
N LEU A 50 -2.44 3.22 -5.69
CA LEU A 50 -1.52 2.48 -4.83
C LEU A 50 -0.50 3.38 -4.13
N TYR A 51 -0.50 4.67 -4.45
CA TYR A 51 0.59 5.59 -4.10
C TYR A 51 0.21 6.61 -3.00
N TYR A 52 -1.06 6.75 -2.65
CA TYR A 52 -1.51 7.65 -1.59
C TYR A 52 -1.54 6.92 -0.25
N PRO A 53 -0.85 7.39 0.79
CA PRO A 53 -0.74 6.70 2.08
C PRO A 53 -2.07 6.52 2.82
N TYR A 54 -3.06 7.37 2.53
CA TYR A 54 -4.38 7.32 3.15
C TYR A 54 -5.40 6.49 2.36
N TYR A 55 -4.98 5.88 1.26
CA TYR A 55 -5.86 5.06 0.42
C TYR A 55 -5.71 3.60 0.83
N ARG A 56 -6.82 2.85 0.72
CA ARG A 56 -6.88 1.43 1.11
C ARG A 56 -5.86 0.55 0.38
N GLY A 57 -5.52 0.92 -0.86
CA GLY A 57 -4.60 0.20 -1.74
C GLY A 57 -3.14 0.64 -1.61
N PHE A 58 -2.79 1.47 -0.63
CA PHE A 58 -1.43 1.96 -0.48
C PHE A 58 -0.40 0.84 -0.38
N VAL A 59 0.65 0.94 -1.19
CA VAL A 59 1.84 0.09 -1.14
C VAL A 59 2.98 0.89 -0.51
N ARG A 60 3.51 0.44 0.63
CA ARG A 60 4.63 1.12 1.30
C ARG A 60 5.83 1.25 0.36
N GLY A 61 6.52 2.38 0.40
CA GLY A 61 7.63 2.68 -0.53
C GLY A 61 7.22 3.23 -1.90
N TYR A 62 5.92 3.37 -2.17
CA TYR A 62 5.38 4.01 -3.38
C TYR A 62 4.59 5.28 -3.06
N ASN A 63 4.90 5.97 -1.97
CA ASN A 63 4.27 7.24 -1.62
C ASN A 63 4.57 8.30 -2.69
N TYR A 64 3.57 9.03 -3.18
CA TYR A 64 3.76 10.10 -4.18
C TYR A 64 4.82 11.12 -3.75
N ASN A 65 4.87 11.45 -2.45
CA ASN A 65 5.82 12.42 -1.92
C ASN A 65 7.27 11.94 -1.93
N SER A 66 7.52 10.64 -2.17
CA SER A 66 8.88 10.10 -2.25
C SER A 66 9.40 9.98 -3.68
N PHE A 67 8.62 10.33 -4.71
CA PHE A 67 9.07 10.29 -6.10
C PHE A 67 10.00 11.47 -6.42
N ASP A 68 11.13 11.14 -7.04
CA ASP A 68 11.91 12.10 -7.79
C ASP A 68 11.53 11.99 -9.27
N PHE A 69 10.61 12.84 -9.72
CA PHE A 69 10.12 12.80 -11.10
C PHE A 69 11.20 13.19 -12.13
N GLY A 70 12.29 13.87 -11.73
CA GLY A 70 13.38 14.21 -12.64
C GLY A 70 14.29 13.02 -12.96
N GLU A 71 14.50 12.14 -11.98
CA GLU A 71 15.39 10.97 -12.11
C GLU A 71 14.64 9.67 -12.44
N GLU A 72 13.43 9.50 -11.90
CA GLU A 72 12.68 8.24 -12.02
C GLU A 72 11.82 8.16 -13.29
N CYS A 73 11.38 9.30 -13.84
CA CYS A 73 10.60 9.35 -15.08
C CYS A 73 11.53 9.35 -16.32
N ARG A 74 11.98 8.17 -16.73
CA ARG A 74 12.86 8.02 -17.91
C ARG A 74 12.11 7.92 -19.25
N ASP A 75 10.79 7.87 -19.23
CA ASP A 75 9.91 7.82 -20.39
C ASP A 75 8.91 8.97 -20.39
N ALA A 76 8.35 9.29 -21.55
CA ALA A 76 7.45 10.44 -21.74
C ALA A 76 6.18 10.38 -20.89
N GLU A 77 5.72 9.17 -20.53
CA GLU A 77 4.49 8.96 -19.75
C GLU A 77 4.77 8.74 -18.26
N CYS A 78 6.03 8.79 -17.83
CA CYS A 78 6.48 8.39 -16.49
C CYS A 78 5.83 7.07 -16.03
N SER A 79 6.07 6.01 -16.78
CA SER A 79 5.52 4.67 -16.55
C SER A 79 5.65 4.18 -15.10
N VAL A 80 6.75 4.54 -14.41
CA VAL A 80 7.01 4.20 -13.00
C VAL A 80 5.94 4.75 -12.06
N TYR A 81 5.42 5.95 -12.35
CA TYR A 81 4.35 6.57 -11.57
C TYR A 81 2.97 6.20 -12.10
N THR A 82 2.77 6.19 -13.42
CA THR A 82 1.44 5.98 -14.02
C THR A 82 0.90 4.56 -13.85
N ARG A 83 1.77 3.57 -13.59
CA ARG A 83 1.36 2.19 -13.22
C ARG A 83 0.72 2.08 -11.84
N LEU A 84 0.86 3.09 -10.98
CA LEU A 84 0.37 3.05 -9.59
C LEU A 84 -1.10 3.44 -9.46
N PHE A 85 -1.76 3.75 -10.57
CA PHE A 85 -3.17 4.07 -10.58
C PHE A 85 -3.84 3.52 -11.83
N GLY A 86 -5.15 3.30 -11.71
CA GLY A 86 -6.00 2.83 -12.79
C GLY A 86 -7.45 2.76 -12.33
N THR A 87 -8.35 2.26 -13.16
CA THR A 87 -9.75 2.08 -12.75
C THR A 87 -9.95 0.88 -11.84
N ARG A 88 -8.96 -0.03 -11.79
CA ARG A 88 -8.94 -1.23 -10.95
C ARG A 88 -7.59 -1.34 -10.26
N ALA A 89 -7.61 -1.83 -9.02
CA ALA A 89 -6.43 -2.07 -8.22
C ALA A 89 -6.58 -3.35 -7.39
N ALA A 90 -5.50 -4.09 -7.26
CA ALA A 90 -5.36 -5.21 -6.35
C ALA A 90 -4.14 -5.02 -5.46
N LEU A 91 -4.22 -5.49 -4.22
CA LEU A 91 -3.16 -5.45 -3.23
C LEU A 91 -3.11 -6.81 -2.52
N ALA A 92 -1.91 -7.33 -2.30
CA ALA A 92 -1.69 -8.35 -1.30
C ALA A 92 -0.54 -7.91 -0.38
N SER A 93 -0.65 -8.23 0.91
CA SER A 93 0.33 -7.86 1.91
C SER A 93 0.51 -8.99 2.91
N ALA A 94 1.76 -9.24 3.27
CA ALA A 94 2.14 -10.14 4.36
C ALA A 94 2.96 -9.35 5.38
N GLU A 95 2.61 -9.48 6.65
CA GLU A 95 3.31 -8.83 7.76
C GLU A 95 3.65 -9.86 8.85
N ILE A 96 4.87 -9.80 9.36
CA ILE A 96 5.26 -10.43 10.63
C ILE A 96 5.42 -9.33 11.67
N ARG A 97 4.82 -9.51 12.84
CA ARG A 97 4.75 -8.50 13.90
C ARG A 97 5.27 -9.06 15.20
N LEU A 98 6.00 -8.22 15.93
CA LEU A 98 6.52 -8.48 17.26
C LEU A 98 6.10 -7.30 18.14
N PRO A 99 5.13 -7.50 19.06
CA PRO A 99 4.78 -6.47 20.03
C PRO A 99 5.90 -6.36 21.08
N LEU A 100 6.82 -5.42 20.86
CA LEU A 100 8.02 -5.27 21.66
C LEU A 100 7.72 -4.66 23.04
N LEU A 101 7.03 -3.50 23.05
CA LEU A 101 6.64 -2.80 24.27
C LEU A 101 5.11 -2.81 24.39
N GLY A 102 4.60 -3.09 25.58
CA GLY A 102 3.16 -3.07 25.84
C GLY A 102 2.83 -3.38 27.29
N THR A 103 1.62 -3.88 27.53
CA THR A 103 1.21 -4.41 28.83
C THR A 103 1.75 -5.82 29.03
N GLU A 104 1.68 -6.36 30.25
CA GLU A 104 2.08 -7.76 30.55
C GLU A 104 1.36 -8.81 29.68
N VAL A 105 0.19 -8.48 29.13
CA VAL A 105 -0.60 -9.38 28.28
C VAL A 105 -0.29 -9.18 26.78
N LEU A 106 0.14 -7.98 26.38
CA LEU A 106 0.21 -7.57 24.98
C LEU A 106 1.63 -7.33 24.46
N GLY A 107 2.63 -7.14 25.33
CA GLY A 107 4.02 -6.82 24.94
C GLY A 107 5.04 -7.81 25.49
N LEU A 108 6.17 -7.96 24.78
CA LEU A 108 7.32 -8.75 25.24
C LEU A 108 7.98 -8.12 26.47
N ILE A 109 8.03 -6.78 26.51
CA ILE A 109 8.57 -5.98 27.61
C ILE A 109 7.42 -5.13 28.17
N ASN A 110 7.22 -5.18 29.49
CA ASN A 110 6.20 -4.38 30.17
C ASN A 110 6.60 -2.89 30.21
N PHE A 111 6.06 -2.13 29.27
CA PHE A 111 6.20 -0.68 29.18
C PHE A 111 4.93 -0.07 28.55
N PRO A 112 3.85 0.10 29.34
CA PRO A 112 2.53 0.48 28.83
C PRO A 112 2.45 1.94 28.37
N TYR A 113 3.43 2.77 28.70
CA TYR A 113 3.45 4.20 28.35
C TYR A 113 3.75 4.45 26.86
N LEU A 114 4.39 3.51 26.19
CA LEU A 114 4.71 3.60 24.76
C LEU A 114 4.56 2.23 24.10
N PRO A 115 3.34 1.79 23.78
CA PRO A 115 3.13 0.56 23.05
C PRO A 115 3.83 0.62 21.69
N LEU A 116 4.80 -0.27 21.49
CA LEU A 116 5.67 -0.36 20.32
C LEU A 116 5.58 -1.75 19.71
N GLU A 117 5.18 -1.81 18.45
CA GLU A 117 5.19 -3.01 17.63
C GLU A 117 6.25 -2.87 16.54
N LEU A 118 7.17 -3.82 16.48
CA LEU A 118 8.08 -3.98 15.34
C LEU A 118 7.44 -4.91 14.33
N LEU A 119 7.56 -4.60 13.04
CA LEU A 119 7.04 -5.45 11.99
C LEU A 119 7.96 -5.51 10.78
N GLY A 120 7.96 -6.66 10.10
CA GLY A 120 8.48 -6.81 8.74
C GLY A 120 7.31 -6.97 7.79
N PHE A 121 7.35 -6.31 6.63
CA PHE A 121 6.30 -6.39 5.63
C PHE A 121 6.82 -6.76 4.25
N ALA A 122 5.93 -7.36 3.47
CA ALA A 122 6.04 -7.54 2.03
C ALA A 122 4.69 -7.15 1.41
N ASP A 123 4.69 -6.08 0.61
CA ASP A 123 3.51 -5.59 -0.08
C ASP A 123 3.68 -5.80 -1.59
N VAL A 124 2.60 -6.21 -2.25
CA VAL A 124 2.47 -6.23 -3.70
C VAL A 124 1.17 -5.53 -4.08
N GLY A 125 1.24 -4.62 -5.03
CA GLY A 125 0.08 -3.94 -5.58
C GLY A 125 0.13 -3.92 -7.10
N MET A 126 -1.03 -3.90 -7.73
CA MET A 126 -1.15 -3.79 -9.18
C MET A 126 -2.36 -2.92 -9.50
N ALA A 127 -2.20 -1.95 -10.40
CA ALA A 127 -3.29 -1.12 -10.88
C ALA A 127 -3.33 -1.12 -12.41
N TRP A 128 -4.54 -1.25 -12.95
CA TRP A 128 -4.78 -1.37 -14.38
C TRP A 128 -6.10 -0.70 -14.77
N ASN A 129 -6.27 -0.47 -16.06
CA ASN A 129 -7.42 0.22 -16.62
C ASN A 129 -8.42 -0.75 -17.25
N GLU A 130 -9.50 -0.20 -17.78
CA GLU A 130 -10.44 -0.96 -18.60
C GLU A 130 -9.82 -1.30 -19.96
N GLY A 131 -9.97 -2.55 -20.40
CA GLY A 131 -9.35 -3.06 -21.63
C GLY A 131 -7.95 -3.68 -21.43
N ASP A 132 -7.31 -3.43 -20.29
CA ASP A 132 -6.06 -4.08 -19.92
C ASP A 132 -6.28 -5.56 -19.56
N ASP A 133 -5.35 -6.44 -19.97
CA ASP A 133 -5.34 -7.85 -19.58
C ASP A 133 -4.45 -8.03 -18.34
N PRO A 134 -5.04 -8.20 -17.14
CA PRO A 134 -4.26 -8.26 -15.91
C PRO A 134 -3.35 -9.49 -15.87
N PHE A 135 -3.71 -10.60 -16.52
CA PHE A 135 -2.90 -11.82 -16.50
C PHE A 135 -1.61 -11.66 -17.30
N LYS A 136 -1.62 -10.89 -18.38
CA LYS A 136 -0.41 -10.57 -19.16
C LYS A 136 0.53 -9.61 -18.43
N MET A 137 0.00 -8.80 -17.52
CA MET A 137 0.76 -7.85 -16.72
C MET A 137 1.41 -8.48 -15.49
N LEU A 138 1.02 -9.70 -15.10
CA LEU A 138 1.62 -10.44 -13.97
C LEU A 138 3.04 -10.92 -14.28
N LYS A 139 3.96 -9.97 -14.34
CA LYS A 139 5.39 -10.17 -14.52
C LYS A 139 6.13 -9.43 -13.42
N PHE A 140 7.14 -10.06 -12.85
CA PHE A 140 8.04 -9.37 -11.93
C PHE A 140 9.19 -8.77 -12.73
N GLU A 141 9.02 -7.52 -13.13
CA GLU A 141 10.05 -6.76 -13.84
C GLU A 141 10.39 -5.51 -13.03
N ARG A 142 11.69 -5.22 -12.87
CA ARG A 142 12.16 -4.11 -12.03
C ARG A 142 12.37 -2.82 -12.80
N ASP A 143 12.75 -2.95 -14.07
CA ASP A 143 12.97 -1.85 -14.98
C ASP A 143 12.23 -2.12 -16.30
N THR A 144 11.06 -1.52 -16.46
CA THR A 144 10.22 -1.67 -17.64
C THR A 144 9.30 -0.46 -17.77
N VAL A 145 8.84 -0.19 -18.99
CA VAL A 145 7.77 0.78 -19.25
C VAL A 145 6.38 0.15 -19.22
N GLU A 146 6.29 -1.19 -19.19
CA GLU A 146 5.02 -1.91 -19.08
C GLU A 146 4.38 -1.70 -17.71
N ARG A 147 3.05 -1.78 -17.66
CA ARG A 147 2.31 -1.89 -16.40
C ARG A 147 2.56 -3.27 -15.80
N VAL A 148 3.33 -3.30 -14.71
CA VAL A 148 3.65 -4.50 -13.94
C VAL A 148 3.31 -4.27 -12.46
N PRO A 149 3.02 -5.33 -11.68
CA PRO A 149 2.88 -5.24 -10.24
C PRO A 149 4.08 -4.55 -9.59
N VAL A 150 3.79 -3.72 -8.61
CA VAL A 150 4.76 -3.07 -7.75
C VAL A 150 4.89 -3.85 -6.45
N VAL A 151 6.13 -4.09 -6.05
CA VAL A 151 6.47 -4.86 -4.85
C VAL A 151 7.38 -4.02 -3.98
N SER A 152 7.18 -4.11 -2.67
CA SER A 152 8.10 -3.58 -1.67
C SER A 152 8.22 -4.48 -0.47
N VAL A 153 9.38 -4.42 0.18
CA VAL A 153 9.64 -5.10 1.44
C VAL A 153 10.33 -4.14 2.40
N GLY A 154 10.19 -4.37 3.70
CA GLY A 154 10.86 -3.53 4.66
C GLY A 154 10.54 -3.83 6.13
N PRO A 155 11.37 -3.33 7.06
CA PRO A 155 10.99 -3.22 8.46
C PRO A 155 10.16 -1.95 8.71
N ALA A 156 9.33 -1.99 9.75
CA ALA A 156 8.61 -0.84 10.27
C ALA A 156 8.44 -0.93 11.80
N ALA A 157 8.16 0.20 12.41
CA ALA A 157 7.82 0.36 13.81
C ALA A 157 6.50 1.12 13.93
N ARG A 158 5.56 0.58 14.69
CA ARG A 158 4.27 1.19 15.01
C ARG A 158 4.23 1.59 16.47
N PHE A 159 3.92 2.86 16.69
CA PHE A 159 3.70 3.44 18.01
C PHE A 159 2.21 3.70 18.16
N ASN A 160 1.58 3.11 19.16
CA ASN A 160 0.20 3.44 19.49
C ASN A 160 0.19 4.55 20.55
N LEU A 161 -0.08 5.78 20.12
CA LEU A 161 -0.14 6.94 21.00
C LEU A 161 -1.54 7.02 21.63
N LEU A 162 -1.61 6.61 22.90
CA LEU A 162 -2.75 6.79 23.79
C LEU A 162 -4.07 6.16 23.30
N GLY A 163 -4.02 5.19 22.37
CA GLY A 163 -5.19 4.54 21.80
C GLY A 163 -5.95 5.36 20.75
N TYR A 164 -5.44 6.53 20.36
CA TYR A 164 -6.11 7.43 19.41
C TYR A 164 -5.41 7.52 18.06
N LEU A 165 -4.08 7.37 18.06
CA LEU A 165 -3.24 7.62 16.90
C LEU A 165 -2.19 6.53 16.79
N VAL A 166 -2.09 5.91 15.62
CA VAL A 166 -1.00 4.98 15.29
C VAL A 166 -0.03 5.71 14.39
N PHE A 167 1.18 5.93 14.89
CA PHE A 167 2.28 6.43 14.10
C PHE A 167 3.13 5.25 13.62
N GLU A 168 3.27 5.11 12.30
CA GLU A 168 4.14 4.09 11.72
C GLU A 168 5.32 4.78 11.02
N ILE A 169 6.53 4.30 11.31
CA ILE A 169 7.74 4.61 10.58
C ILE A 169 8.19 3.33 9.89
N TYR A 170 8.51 3.40 8.60
CA TYR A 170 8.97 2.25 7.84
C TYR A 170 10.20 2.59 7.01
N TYR A 171 11.05 1.60 6.79
CA TYR A 171 12.09 1.64 5.76
C TYR A 171 11.67 0.69 4.65
N ALA A 172 11.32 1.21 3.47
CA ALA A 172 10.82 0.41 2.37
C ALA A 172 11.85 0.31 1.25
N TYR A 173 12.04 -0.89 0.71
CA TYR A 173 12.77 -1.13 -0.52
C TYR A 173 11.78 -1.45 -1.67
N PRO A 174 11.47 -0.47 -2.55
CA PRO A 174 10.62 -0.69 -3.72
C PRO A 174 11.39 -1.35 -4.87
N PHE A 175 10.93 -2.50 -5.36
CA PHE A 175 11.64 -3.23 -6.42
C PHE A 175 11.51 -2.60 -7.81
N GLN A 176 10.37 -1.95 -8.10
CA GLN A 176 10.04 -1.30 -9.37
C GLN A 176 10.47 0.18 -9.41
N ARG A 177 11.28 0.63 -8.44
CA ARG A 177 11.90 1.96 -8.41
C ARG A 177 13.41 1.83 -8.22
N PRO A 178 14.14 1.29 -9.22
CA PRO A 178 15.55 0.95 -9.05
C PRO A 178 16.44 2.17 -8.76
N GLN A 179 16.09 3.36 -9.26
CA GLN A 179 16.81 4.61 -9.01
C GLN A 179 16.66 5.10 -7.56
N LYS A 180 15.48 4.90 -6.95
CA LYS A 180 15.19 5.40 -5.61
C LYS A 180 15.93 4.63 -4.52
N GLY A 181 16.00 3.31 -4.67
CA GLY A 181 16.50 2.41 -3.63
C GLY A 181 15.66 2.45 -2.34
N GLY A 182 16.25 1.92 -1.26
CA GLY A 182 15.58 1.83 0.04
C GLY A 182 15.51 3.19 0.73
N HIS A 183 14.35 3.55 1.24
CA HIS A 183 14.10 4.86 1.84
C HIS A 183 13.12 4.79 3.01
N PHE A 184 13.17 5.82 3.85
CA PHE A 184 12.23 5.96 4.97
C PHE A 184 10.93 6.60 4.52
N GLY A 185 9.85 6.20 5.18
CA GLY A 185 8.56 6.86 5.14
C GLY A 185 7.86 6.78 6.48
N PHE A 186 6.81 7.57 6.63
CA PHE A 186 5.98 7.55 7.83
C PHE A 186 4.51 7.72 7.44
N GLN A 187 3.63 7.26 8.32
CA GLN A 187 2.19 7.46 8.20
C GLN A 187 1.54 7.65 9.57
N LEU A 188 0.46 8.44 9.56
CA LEU A 188 -0.40 8.68 10.71
C LEU A 188 -1.75 8.04 10.41
N LEU A 189 -2.06 6.99 11.16
CA LEU A 189 -3.30 6.24 11.03
C LEU A 189 -4.19 6.53 12.25
N PRO A 190 -5.51 6.70 12.07
CA PRO A 190 -6.42 6.76 13.20
C PRO A 190 -6.43 5.44 13.97
N GLY A 191 -6.55 5.49 15.30
CA GLY A 191 -6.42 4.33 16.19
C GLY A 191 -7.69 3.48 16.39
N TRP A 192 -8.72 3.63 15.54
CA TRP A 192 -10.03 2.98 15.69
C TRP A 192 -10.32 1.96 14.59
#